data_AF-F6XZF6-F1
#
_entry.id   AF-F6XZF6-F1
#
_cell.length_a   1.000
_cell.length_b   1.000
_cell.length_c   1.000
_cell.angle_alpha   90.00
_cell.angle_beta   90.00
_cell.angle_gamma   90.00
#
_symmetry.space_group_name_H-M   'P 1'
#
loop_
_entity.id
_entity.type
_entity.pdbx_description
1 polymer ?
#
loop_
_entity_poly.entity_id
_entity_poly.type
_entity_poly.pdbx_seq_one_letter_code
_entity_poly.pdbx_strand_id
1 'polypeptide(L)'
;MAERAALEEAVRLQGERVRTLKAQKAAAQQIEEQVAKLLELKAKLGPDEGKQKFVLKTPKGTRDYSPRQMAVREKVFEEIISCFKRHGAEVIDTPVFELKETLTGKYGEDSKLIYDLKDQGGELLALRYDLTVPFARYLAMNKLTNIKRYHIAKVYRRDNPAMTRGRYREFYQCDFDIAGQFDPMIPDAECLKIVCEILSGLQLGDFLIKVNDRRILDGMFAVCGVPGGKFRTICSSVDKLDKMSWEDVKGEMVGEKGLAPEVADRIGEYVRLHGGVSLVERLLQDPQLAQNKQARAGLEDLNLLFDYLALLGVADRVSFDLSLARGLDYYTGVIYEAVLVQPPAAQGEEPLGVGSVAAGGRYDGLVGMFDPKGRKVPCVGLSIGVERIFTIVEQRMEASDEKIRTTETQVLVAAAQKKLLKERLKLISELWDAGIKAELLYKTNPKLLNQLQYCEETGIPLVAIVGEQELKDGVVKLRTVASREEVNVQREKLIEEIKRRTGQPPCVC
;
A
#
# COMPACT_ATOMS: atom_id res chain seq x y z
N MET A 1 20.30 -13.35 -44.43
CA MET A 1 19.27 -14.44 -44.49
C MET A 1 19.89 -15.83 -44.57
N ALA A 2 20.79 -16.11 -45.53
CA ALA A 2 21.46 -17.43 -45.63
C ALA A 2 22.29 -17.79 -44.38
N GLU A 3 23.01 -16.84 -43.80
CA GLU A 3 23.85 -17.04 -42.61
C GLU A 3 23.04 -17.32 -41.33
N ARG A 4 21.88 -16.66 -41.18
CA ARG A 4 20.95 -16.89 -40.06
C ARG A 4 20.26 -18.25 -40.17
N ALA A 5 19.82 -18.65 -41.35
CA ALA A 5 19.23 -19.97 -41.58
C ALA A 5 20.22 -21.11 -41.29
N ALA A 6 21.50 -20.93 -41.65
CA ALA A 6 22.56 -21.88 -41.29
C ALA A 6 22.76 -21.96 -39.77
N LEU A 7 22.66 -20.83 -39.07
CA LEU A 7 22.78 -20.75 -37.63
C LEU A 7 21.57 -21.38 -36.89
N GLU A 8 20.35 -21.17 -37.42
CA GLU A 8 19.11 -21.80 -36.93
C GLU A 8 19.19 -23.32 -37.06
N GLU A 9 19.69 -23.82 -38.19
CA GLU A 9 19.89 -25.25 -38.41
C GLU A 9 20.98 -25.83 -37.49
N ALA A 10 22.07 -25.09 -37.24
CA ALA A 10 23.10 -25.47 -36.28
C ALA A 10 22.55 -25.54 -34.84
N VAL A 11 21.70 -24.60 -34.44
CA VAL A 11 21.01 -24.62 -33.14
C VAL A 11 20.07 -25.84 -33.05
N ARG A 12 19.34 -26.17 -34.12
CA ARG A 12 18.44 -27.32 -34.17
C ARG A 12 19.21 -28.63 -33.99
N LEU A 13 20.25 -28.85 -34.79
CA LEU A 13 21.10 -30.05 -34.74
C LEU A 13 21.78 -30.20 -33.37
N GLN A 14 22.30 -29.11 -32.81
CA GLN A 14 22.93 -29.13 -31.49
C GLN A 14 21.92 -29.43 -30.37
N GLY A 15 20.69 -28.91 -30.48
CA GLY A 15 19.60 -29.20 -29.54
C GLY A 15 19.09 -30.65 -29.62
N GLU A 16 19.11 -31.26 -30.80
CA GLU A 16 18.85 -32.70 -30.97
C GLU A 16 19.95 -33.54 -30.33
N ARG A 17 21.22 -33.16 -30.50
CA ARG A 17 22.37 -33.85 -29.87
C ARG A 17 22.30 -33.85 -28.35
N VAL A 18 21.93 -32.73 -27.73
CA VAL A 18 21.71 -32.64 -26.27
C VAL A 18 20.56 -33.55 -25.83
N ARG A 19 19.46 -33.61 -26.59
CA ARG A 19 18.30 -34.46 -26.28
C ARG A 19 18.66 -35.94 -26.37
N THR A 20 19.40 -36.35 -27.39
CA THR A 20 19.89 -37.72 -27.56
C THR A 20 20.80 -38.14 -26.40
N LEU A 21 21.75 -37.28 -26.00
CA LEU A 21 22.64 -37.55 -24.88
C LEU A 21 21.90 -37.69 -23.54
N LYS A 22 20.87 -36.86 -23.31
CA LYS A 22 20.00 -36.98 -22.13
C LYS A 22 19.18 -38.27 -22.16
N ALA A 23 18.64 -38.66 -23.32
CA ALA A 23 17.89 -39.91 -23.49
C ALA A 23 18.76 -41.15 -23.27
N GLN A 24 20.03 -41.09 -23.68
CA GLN A 24 21.03 -42.14 -23.50
C GLN A 24 21.67 -42.17 -22.11
N LYS A 25 21.27 -41.27 -21.20
CA LYS A 25 21.85 -41.10 -19.85
C LYS A 25 23.38 -40.98 -19.87
N ALA A 26 23.92 -40.21 -20.82
CA ALA A 26 25.35 -39.92 -20.91
C ALA A 26 25.86 -39.19 -19.66
N ALA A 27 27.18 -39.18 -19.46
CA ALA A 27 27.81 -38.54 -18.30
C ALA A 27 27.43 -37.04 -18.20
N ALA A 28 27.18 -36.56 -16.98
CA ALA A 28 26.72 -35.19 -16.72
C ALA A 28 27.63 -34.13 -17.37
N GLN A 29 28.95 -34.34 -17.27
CA GLN A 29 29.96 -33.46 -17.85
C GLN A 29 29.86 -33.34 -19.38
N GLN A 30 29.50 -34.43 -20.07
CA GLN A 30 29.29 -34.41 -21.53
C GLN A 30 28.00 -33.68 -21.90
N ILE A 31 26.94 -33.80 -21.09
CA ILE A 31 25.69 -33.08 -21.33
C ILE A 31 25.90 -31.57 -21.12
N GLU A 32 26.61 -31.18 -20.06
CA GLU A 32 26.92 -29.78 -19.75
C GLU A 32 27.73 -29.11 -20.86
N GLU A 33 28.76 -29.78 -21.38
CA GLU A 33 29.58 -29.25 -22.49
C GLU A 33 28.73 -28.98 -23.74
N GLN A 34 27.82 -29.90 -24.10
CA GLN A 34 26.97 -29.74 -25.28
C GLN A 34 25.86 -28.70 -25.06
N VAL A 35 25.40 -28.51 -23.82
CA VAL A 35 24.48 -27.43 -23.42
C VAL A 35 25.17 -26.07 -23.52
N ALA A 36 26.44 -25.95 -23.08
CA ALA A 36 27.22 -24.73 -23.22
C ALA A 36 27.36 -24.31 -24.70
N LYS A 37 27.71 -25.26 -25.58
CA LYS A 37 27.77 -25.04 -27.04
C LYS A 37 26.43 -24.62 -27.64
N LEU A 38 25.32 -25.18 -27.16
CA LEU A 38 23.97 -24.77 -27.57
C LEU A 38 23.65 -23.33 -27.14
N LEU A 39 24.06 -22.93 -25.93
CA LEU A 39 23.85 -21.58 -25.41
C LEU A 39 24.67 -20.55 -26.20
N GLU A 40 25.92 -20.87 -26.56
CA GLU A 40 26.74 -20.01 -27.42
C GLU A 40 26.14 -19.84 -28.81
N LEU A 41 25.64 -20.90 -29.43
CA LEU A 41 24.96 -20.84 -30.74
C LEU A 41 23.69 -19.98 -30.66
N LYS A 42 22.90 -20.11 -29.59
CA LYS A 42 21.72 -19.27 -29.35
C LYS A 42 22.08 -17.81 -29.10
N ALA A 43 23.19 -17.53 -28.41
CA ALA A 43 23.66 -16.17 -28.20
C ALA A 43 24.06 -15.50 -29.53
N LYS A 44 24.68 -16.26 -30.45
CA LYS A 44 25.03 -15.79 -31.79
C LYS A 44 23.81 -15.59 -32.71
N LEU A 45 22.72 -16.33 -32.48
CA LEU A 45 21.48 -16.20 -33.27
C LEU A 45 20.73 -14.89 -32.98
N GLY A 46 21.01 -14.25 -31.84
CA GLY A 46 20.25 -13.10 -31.37
C GLY A 46 18.82 -13.49 -30.97
N PRO A 47 18.01 -12.54 -30.49
CA PRO A 47 16.60 -12.80 -30.21
C PRO A 47 15.89 -13.23 -31.50
N ASP A 48 15.09 -14.28 -31.39
CA ASP A 48 14.26 -14.80 -32.48
C ASP A 48 13.30 -13.69 -32.97
N GLU A 49 13.60 -13.08 -34.12
CA GLU A 49 12.65 -12.22 -34.85
C GLU A 49 11.52 -13.03 -35.51
N GLY A 50 11.46 -14.35 -35.30
CA GLY A 50 10.27 -15.14 -35.57
C GLY A 50 9.08 -14.57 -34.79
N LYS A 51 7.97 -14.27 -35.50
CA LYS A 51 6.71 -13.68 -34.99
C LYS A 51 6.57 -13.88 -33.48
N GLN A 52 7.03 -12.91 -32.68
CA GLN A 52 6.76 -12.93 -31.25
C GLN A 52 5.24 -12.99 -31.13
N LYS A 53 4.74 -14.13 -30.64
CA LYS A 53 3.31 -14.28 -30.37
C LYS A 53 3.00 -13.21 -29.34
N PHE A 54 2.36 -12.14 -29.78
CA PHE A 54 1.99 -11.03 -28.92
C PHE A 54 1.21 -11.60 -27.72
N VAL A 55 1.73 -11.37 -26.52
CA VAL A 55 1.10 -11.83 -25.27
C VAL A 55 0.50 -10.60 -24.60
N LEU A 56 -0.83 -10.57 -24.54
CA LEU A 56 -1.56 -9.53 -23.82
C LEU A 56 -1.42 -9.80 -22.32
N LYS A 57 -0.58 -9.01 -21.63
CA LYS A 57 -0.39 -9.08 -20.18
C LYS A 57 0.13 -7.75 -19.64
N THR A 58 -0.12 -7.48 -18.37
CA THR A 58 0.57 -6.43 -17.63
C THR A 58 2.02 -6.87 -17.31
N PRO A 59 2.93 -5.92 -17.02
CA PRO A 59 4.25 -6.24 -16.48
C PRO A 59 4.18 -7.12 -15.22
N LYS A 60 5.15 -8.02 -15.05
CA LYS A 60 5.20 -8.93 -13.89
C LYS A 60 5.16 -8.12 -12.59
N GLY A 61 4.24 -8.48 -11.69
CA GLY A 61 4.05 -7.83 -10.39
C GLY A 61 3.26 -6.52 -10.45
N THR A 62 2.58 -6.24 -11.56
CA THR A 62 1.64 -5.11 -11.72
C THR A 62 0.27 -5.63 -12.14
N ARG A 63 -0.78 -4.83 -11.93
CA ARG A 63 -2.16 -5.21 -12.27
C ARG A 63 -2.99 -3.99 -12.65
N ASP A 64 -4.00 -4.23 -13.48
CA ASP A 64 -5.08 -3.28 -13.68
C ASP A 64 -6.03 -3.31 -12.47
N TYR A 65 -6.77 -2.22 -12.29
CA TYR A 65 -7.82 -2.12 -11.29
C TYR A 65 -9.16 -2.01 -11.98
N SER A 66 -10.00 -3.03 -11.79
CA SER A 66 -11.37 -3.04 -12.32
C SER A 66 -12.24 -1.98 -11.63
N PRO A 67 -13.39 -1.58 -12.22
CA PRO A 67 -14.30 -0.63 -11.58
C PRO A 67 -14.72 -1.04 -10.16
N ARG A 68 -14.90 -2.34 -9.91
CA ARG A 68 -15.20 -2.88 -8.58
C ARG A 68 -14.07 -2.62 -7.57
N GLN A 69 -12.83 -2.91 -7.98
CA GLN A 69 -11.66 -2.68 -7.16
C GLN A 69 -11.43 -1.19 -6.91
N MET A 70 -11.70 -0.34 -7.91
CA MET A 70 -11.60 1.11 -7.76
C MET A 70 -12.64 1.65 -6.77
N ALA A 71 -13.88 1.18 -6.79
CA ALA A 71 -14.89 1.59 -5.80
C ALA A 71 -14.46 1.25 -4.36
N VAL A 72 -13.87 0.07 -4.13
CA VAL A 72 -13.30 -0.31 -2.82
C VAL A 72 -12.16 0.63 -2.43
N ARG A 73 -11.26 0.92 -3.37
CA ARG A 73 -10.09 1.77 -3.14
C ARG A 73 -10.46 3.20 -2.81
N GLU A 74 -11.40 3.78 -3.55
CA GLU A 74 -11.91 5.13 -3.30
C GLU A 74 -12.48 5.23 -1.88
N LYS A 75 -13.32 4.28 -1.46
CA LYS A 75 -13.87 4.25 -0.09
C LYS A 75 -12.78 4.17 0.98
N VAL A 76 -11.76 3.35 0.78
CA VAL A 76 -10.63 3.24 1.73
C VAL A 76 -9.79 4.51 1.74
N PHE A 77 -9.51 5.09 0.57
CA PHE A 77 -8.78 6.36 0.48
C PHE A 77 -9.54 7.52 1.09
N GLU A 78 -10.87 7.58 0.94
CA GLU A 78 -11.71 8.59 1.56
C GLU A 78 -11.57 8.59 3.09
N GLU A 79 -11.61 7.42 3.72
CA GLU A 79 -11.43 7.30 5.18
C GLU A 79 -10.02 7.77 5.61
N ILE A 80 -8.99 7.34 4.89
CA ILE A 80 -7.59 7.71 5.15
C ILE A 80 -7.40 9.23 4.98
N ILE A 81 -7.86 9.80 3.87
CA ILE A 81 -7.74 11.23 3.55
C ILE A 81 -8.54 12.07 4.55
N SER A 82 -9.73 11.60 4.94
CA SER A 82 -10.56 12.27 5.95
C SER A 82 -9.82 12.38 7.28
N CYS A 83 -9.16 11.30 7.72
CA CYS A 83 -8.31 11.31 8.91
C CYS A 83 -7.12 12.27 8.76
N PHE A 84 -6.36 12.18 7.66
CA PHE A 84 -5.23 13.08 7.41
C PHE A 84 -5.63 14.57 7.41
N LYS A 85 -6.77 14.90 6.80
CA LYS A 85 -7.33 16.26 6.79
C LYS A 85 -7.84 16.69 8.17
N ARG A 86 -8.43 15.79 8.95
CA ARG A 86 -8.85 16.04 10.35
C ARG A 86 -7.66 16.44 11.22
N HIS A 87 -6.48 15.88 10.94
CA HIS A 87 -5.21 16.25 11.57
C HIS A 87 -4.52 17.48 10.94
N GLY A 88 -5.18 18.17 10.00
CA GLY A 88 -4.69 19.43 9.42
C GLY A 88 -3.45 19.26 8.53
N ALA A 89 -3.24 18.08 7.93
CA ALA A 89 -2.13 17.89 7.00
C ALA A 89 -2.42 18.48 5.62
N GLU A 90 -1.40 19.14 5.06
CA GLU A 90 -1.36 19.56 3.67
C GLU A 90 -1.14 18.35 2.75
N VAL A 91 -1.36 18.51 1.45
CA VAL A 91 -1.07 17.47 0.45
C VAL A 91 -0.03 17.98 -0.52
N ILE A 92 0.94 17.13 -0.85
CA ILE A 92 1.91 17.36 -1.91
C ILE A 92 1.86 16.20 -2.91
N ASP A 93 2.46 16.41 -4.07
CA ASP A 93 2.81 15.33 -4.99
C ASP A 93 4.23 15.54 -5.53
N THR A 94 4.89 14.44 -5.91
CA THR A 94 6.22 14.46 -6.50
C THR A 94 6.23 13.66 -7.81
N PRO A 95 7.18 13.93 -8.72
CA PRO A 95 7.35 13.11 -9.90
C PRO A 95 7.50 11.61 -9.58
N VAL A 96 7.07 10.75 -10.50
CA VAL A 96 7.14 9.29 -10.32
C VAL A 96 8.57 8.75 -10.35
N PHE A 97 9.48 9.48 -11.01
CA PHE A 97 10.91 9.22 -11.03
C PHE A 97 11.67 10.39 -10.39
N GLU A 98 12.78 10.07 -9.76
CA GLU A 98 13.74 11.01 -9.22
C GLU A 98 15.06 10.86 -9.99
N LEU A 99 15.98 11.83 -9.84
CA LEU A 99 17.37 11.61 -10.24
C LEU A 99 17.91 10.37 -9.51
N LYS A 100 18.61 9.50 -10.22
CA LYS A 100 19.13 8.24 -9.66
C LYS A 100 20.01 8.46 -8.43
N GLU A 101 20.79 9.54 -8.42
CA GLU A 101 21.62 9.94 -7.29
C GLU A 101 20.82 10.29 -6.03
N THR A 102 19.60 10.83 -6.17
CA THR A 102 18.68 11.14 -5.05
C THR A 102 18.35 9.89 -4.25
N LEU A 103 18.19 8.75 -4.94
CA LEU A 103 17.76 7.47 -4.34
C LEU A 103 18.95 6.59 -3.90
N THR A 104 20.17 6.91 -4.34
CA THR A 104 21.35 6.07 -4.11
C THR A 104 21.83 6.19 -2.65
N GLY A 105 22.09 5.05 -2.00
CA GLY A 105 22.67 5.00 -0.65
C GLY A 105 21.71 5.35 0.49
N LYS A 106 20.40 5.47 0.22
CA LYS A 106 19.38 5.79 1.23
C LYS A 106 18.70 4.58 1.85
N TYR A 107 18.70 3.45 1.13
CA TYR A 107 17.88 2.27 1.46
C TYR A 107 18.71 1.04 1.85
N GLY A 108 20.01 1.21 2.15
CA GLY A 108 20.87 0.08 2.48
C GLY A 108 20.87 -1.01 1.38
N GLU A 109 20.67 -2.26 1.77
CA GLU A 109 20.63 -3.42 0.85
C GLU A 109 19.47 -3.36 -0.17
N ASP A 110 18.37 -2.69 0.18
CA ASP A 110 17.18 -2.57 -0.67
C ASP A 110 17.41 -1.68 -1.90
N SER A 111 18.49 -0.90 -1.93
CA SER A 111 18.86 -0.07 -3.08
C SER A 111 19.00 -0.88 -4.39
N LYS A 112 19.29 -2.19 -4.30
CA LYS A 112 19.38 -3.10 -5.46
C LYS A 112 18.04 -3.36 -6.13
N LEU A 113 16.93 -3.02 -5.46
CA LEU A 113 15.57 -3.28 -5.91
C LEU A 113 14.94 -2.08 -6.64
N ILE A 114 15.69 -1.03 -6.93
CA ILE A 114 15.20 0.16 -7.62
C ILE A 114 15.06 -0.10 -9.13
N TYR A 115 14.02 0.49 -9.74
CA TYR A 115 13.83 0.50 -11.20
C TYR A 115 14.55 1.69 -11.82
N ASP A 116 15.63 1.43 -12.55
CA ASP A 116 16.31 2.44 -13.36
C ASP A 116 15.61 2.63 -14.71
N LEU A 117 15.56 3.89 -15.18
CA LEU A 117 15.16 4.20 -16.55
C LEU A 117 16.35 4.01 -17.49
N LYS A 118 16.05 3.72 -18.77
CA LYS A 118 17.08 3.58 -19.79
C LYS A 118 17.74 4.93 -20.04
N ASP A 119 19.07 4.93 -20.18
CA ASP A 119 19.80 6.10 -20.65
C ASP A 119 19.42 6.40 -22.11
N GLN A 120 18.98 7.64 -22.33
CA GLN A 120 18.58 8.17 -23.63
C GLN A 120 19.34 9.46 -23.98
N GLY A 121 20.52 9.70 -23.35
CA GLY A 121 21.39 10.86 -23.60
C GLY A 121 21.11 12.06 -22.69
N GLY A 122 20.45 11.84 -21.55
CA GLY A 122 20.08 12.88 -20.59
C GLY A 122 20.42 12.49 -19.15
N GLU A 123 19.63 13.00 -18.20
CA GLU A 123 19.79 12.68 -16.77
C GLU A 123 19.49 11.20 -16.50
N LEU A 124 20.24 10.60 -15.57
CA LEU A 124 19.97 9.24 -15.11
C LEU A 124 18.83 9.27 -14.09
N LEU A 125 17.74 8.57 -14.41
CA LEU A 125 16.51 8.58 -13.63
C LEU A 125 16.19 7.20 -13.06
N ALA A 126 15.49 7.18 -11.93
CA ALA A 126 15.00 5.97 -11.31
C ALA A 126 13.61 6.19 -10.71
N LEU A 127 12.74 5.17 -10.77
CA LEU A 127 11.42 5.23 -10.13
C LEU A 127 11.56 5.25 -8.62
N ARG A 128 10.72 6.06 -7.96
CA ARG A 128 10.71 6.17 -6.50
C ARG A 128 10.40 4.83 -5.82
N TYR A 129 11.24 4.47 -4.84
CA TYR A 129 11.10 3.25 -4.04
C TYR A 129 10.10 3.41 -2.88
N ASP A 130 10.02 4.64 -2.36
CA ASP A 130 9.10 5.10 -1.32
C ASP A 130 8.67 6.56 -1.55
N LEU A 131 7.93 7.15 -0.60
CA LEU A 131 7.56 8.58 -0.62
C LEU A 131 8.38 9.42 0.38
N THR A 132 9.04 8.79 1.37
CA THR A 132 9.87 9.47 2.37
C THR A 132 11.10 10.17 1.77
N VAL A 133 11.85 9.50 0.89
CA VAL A 133 13.05 10.10 0.27
C VAL A 133 12.68 11.25 -0.67
N PRO A 134 11.68 11.13 -1.57
CA PRO A 134 11.15 12.27 -2.32
C PRO A 134 10.73 13.44 -1.43
N PHE A 135 10.15 13.17 -0.25
CA PHE A 135 9.77 14.19 0.71
C PHE A 135 10.98 14.88 1.36
N ALA A 136 12.00 14.13 1.78
CA ALA A 136 13.23 14.71 2.32
C ALA A 136 13.93 15.63 1.28
N ARG A 137 13.97 15.19 0.02
CA ARG A 137 14.44 16.02 -1.11
C ARG A 137 13.57 17.25 -1.30
N TYR A 138 12.24 17.13 -1.19
CA TYR A 138 11.30 18.26 -1.28
C TYR A 138 11.56 19.32 -0.21
N LEU A 139 11.75 18.90 1.04
CA LEU A 139 12.08 19.79 2.15
C LEU A 139 13.38 20.55 1.89
N ALA A 140 14.45 19.84 1.55
CA ALA A 140 15.76 20.43 1.32
C ALA A 140 15.76 21.40 0.14
N MET A 141 15.16 21.02 -0.99
CA MET A 141 15.10 21.85 -2.20
C MET A 141 14.33 23.17 -1.96
N ASN A 142 13.23 23.09 -1.23
CA ASN A 142 12.41 24.27 -0.90
C ASN A 142 12.87 24.98 0.38
N LYS A 143 13.94 24.50 1.02
CA LYS A 143 14.52 25.03 2.27
C LYS A 143 13.53 25.09 3.44
N LEU A 144 12.49 24.25 3.41
CA LEU A 144 11.47 24.18 4.44
C LEU A 144 12.04 23.55 5.71
N THR A 145 11.69 24.12 6.85
CA THR A 145 12.08 23.61 8.18
C THR A 145 10.92 23.01 8.94
N ASN A 146 9.68 23.25 8.50
CA ASN A 146 8.48 22.69 9.09
C ASN A 146 7.41 22.49 8.02
N ILE A 147 6.72 21.36 8.07
CA ILE A 147 5.51 21.06 7.28
C ILE A 147 4.86 19.81 7.87
N LYS A 148 3.53 19.76 7.86
CA LYS A 148 2.76 18.56 8.17
C LYS A 148 1.98 18.17 6.92
N ARG A 149 2.30 17.02 6.33
CA ARG A 149 1.78 16.63 5.02
C ARG A 149 1.36 15.18 4.95
N TYR A 150 0.44 14.88 4.04
CA TYR A 150 0.21 13.53 3.54
C TYR A 150 0.54 13.42 2.04
N HIS A 151 0.88 12.22 1.59
CA HIS A 151 1.13 11.88 0.18
C HIS A 151 0.63 10.47 -0.10
N ILE A 152 -0.33 10.34 -1.02
CA ILE A 152 -0.89 9.05 -1.44
C ILE A 152 -0.51 8.82 -2.89
N ALA A 153 0.40 7.88 -3.12
CA ALA A 153 0.92 7.63 -4.45
C ALA A 153 1.49 6.22 -4.61
N LYS A 154 1.65 5.80 -5.87
CA LYS A 154 2.29 4.53 -6.20
C LYS A 154 3.81 4.61 -6.04
N VAL A 155 4.40 3.49 -5.62
CA VAL A 155 5.85 3.26 -5.51
C VAL A 155 6.25 1.96 -6.19
N TYR A 156 7.54 1.83 -6.49
CA TYR A 156 8.06 0.81 -7.40
C TYR A 156 9.24 0.07 -6.79
N ARG A 157 9.08 -1.25 -6.57
CA ARG A 157 10.11 -2.11 -5.99
C ARG A 157 10.27 -3.37 -6.83
N ARG A 158 11.49 -3.69 -7.26
CA ARG A 158 11.84 -4.89 -8.06
C ARG A 158 11.85 -6.18 -7.24
N ASP A 159 11.00 -6.24 -6.22
CA ASP A 159 10.88 -7.36 -5.32
C ASP A 159 10.45 -8.64 -6.04
N ASN A 160 10.55 -9.78 -5.38
CA ASN A 160 9.97 -11.04 -5.84
C ASN A 160 8.48 -11.05 -5.50
N PRO A 161 7.58 -10.83 -6.49
CA PRO A 161 6.17 -10.66 -6.20
C PRO A 161 5.56 -11.97 -5.70
N ALA A 162 4.75 -11.87 -4.65
CA ALA A 162 3.93 -12.95 -4.14
C ALA A 162 2.48 -12.48 -4.21
N MET A 163 1.84 -12.72 -5.36
CA MET A 163 0.51 -12.19 -5.68
C MET A 163 -0.56 -12.65 -4.66
N THR A 164 -0.43 -13.89 -4.15
CA THR A 164 -1.32 -14.45 -3.12
C THR A 164 -1.15 -13.83 -1.74
N ARG A 165 -0.04 -13.09 -1.51
CA ARG A 165 0.28 -12.42 -0.24
C ARG A 165 0.28 -10.90 -0.36
N GLY A 166 -0.26 -10.33 -1.45
CA GLY A 166 -0.34 -8.89 -1.67
C GLY A 166 1.01 -8.19 -1.89
N ARG A 167 2.08 -8.94 -2.24
CA ARG A 167 3.42 -8.37 -2.51
C ARG A 167 3.57 -8.09 -4.00
N TYR A 168 3.44 -6.83 -4.38
CA TYR A 168 3.50 -6.35 -5.76
C TYR A 168 4.80 -5.58 -6.03
N ARG A 169 5.07 -5.31 -7.32
CA ARG A 169 6.18 -4.45 -7.76
C ARG A 169 5.77 -3.00 -7.97
N GLU A 170 4.49 -2.78 -8.24
CA GLU A 170 3.82 -1.48 -8.20
C GLU A 170 2.69 -1.57 -7.17
N PHE A 171 2.66 -0.66 -6.21
CA PHE A 171 1.61 -0.59 -5.20
C PHE A 171 1.51 0.81 -4.59
N TYR A 172 0.39 1.11 -3.94
CA TYR A 172 0.20 2.38 -3.24
C TYR A 172 0.88 2.39 -1.86
N GLN A 173 1.48 3.53 -1.54
CA GLN A 173 1.75 3.96 -0.16
C GLN A 173 0.86 5.15 0.18
N CYS A 174 0.54 5.28 1.47
CA CYS A 174 -0.28 6.35 2.01
C CYS A 174 0.47 6.93 3.21
N ASP A 175 1.30 7.93 2.93
CA ASP A 175 2.25 8.46 3.88
C ASP A 175 1.71 9.72 4.54
N PHE A 176 2.00 9.89 5.82
CA PHE A 176 1.74 11.10 6.59
C PHE A 176 2.98 11.41 7.42
N ASP A 177 3.46 12.64 7.36
CA ASP A 177 4.72 13.04 7.96
C ASP A 177 4.63 14.43 8.58
N ILE A 178 5.25 14.57 9.75
CA ILE A 178 5.42 15.81 10.49
C ILE A 178 6.92 16.11 10.51
N ALA A 179 7.32 17.16 9.79
CA ALA A 179 8.68 17.67 9.77
C ALA A 179 8.75 18.96 10.60
N GLY A 180 9.77 19.08 11.45
CA GLY A 180 10.04 20.27 12.23
C GLY A 180 10.65 19.97 13.60
N GLN A 181 11.26 21.00 14.19
CA GLN A 181 11.71 20.96 15.58
C GLN A 181 10.53 21.27 16.49
N PHE A 182 10.14 20.30 17.30
CA PHE A 182 9.04 20.40 18.27
C PHE A 182 9.49 19.85 19.62
N ASP A 183 8.63 19.99 20.62
CA ASP A 183 8.84 19.35 21.92
C ASP A 183 8.73 17.82 21.79
N PRO A 184 9.47 17.06 22.63
CA PRO A 184 9.63 15.62 22.46
C PRO A 184 8.31 14.86 22.43
N MET A 185 8.23 13.84 21.57
CA MET A 185 7.18 12.82 21.53
C MET A 185 5.75 13.27 21.19
N ILE A 186 5.44 14.58 21.13
CA ILE A 186 4.11 15.05 20.75
C ILE A 186 3.75 14.65 19.30
N PRO A 187 4.59 14.93 18.28
CA PRO A 187 4.28 14.52 16.91
C PRO A 187 4.27 12.99 16.73
N ASP A 188 5.14 12.28 17.47
CA ASP A 188 5.24 10.82 17.45
C ASP A 188 3.94 10.17 17.98
N ALA A 189 3.38 10.72 19.05
CA ALA A 189 2.09 10.31 19.60
C ALA A 189 0.93 10.61 18.61
N GLU A 190 0.95 11.77 17.93
CA GLU A 190 -0.04 12.11 16.89
C GLU A 190 -0.01 11.08 15.75
N CYS A 191 1.18 10.66 15.29
CA CYS A 191 1.30 9.64 14.26
C CYS A 191 0.64 8.31 14.68
N LEU A 192 0.88 7.84 15.91
CA LEU A 192 0.25 6.62 16.41
C LEU A 192 -1.27 6.77 16.55
N LYS A 193 -1.76 7.93 16.98
CA LYS A 193 -3.19 8.23 17.03
C LYS A 193 -3.84 8.14 15.64
N ILE A 194 -3.19 8.70 14.61
CA ILE A 194 -3.67 8.63 13.23
C ILE A 194 -3.76 7.18 12.74
N VAL A 195 -2.76 6.35 13.02
CA VAL A 195 -2.81 4.91 12.70
C VAL A 195 -4.03 4.26 13.36
N CYS A 196 -4.24 4.49 14.66
CA CYS A 196 -5.39 3.95 15.37
C CYS A 196 -6.73 4.41 14.76
N GLU A 197 -6.89 5.72 14.49
CA GLU A 197 -8.13 6.25 13.90
C GLU A 197 -8.44 5.63 12.53
N ILE A 198 -7.42 5.51 11.66
CA ILE A 198 -7.59 4.92 10.33
C ILE A 198 -7.98 3.44 10.43
N LEU A 199 -7.23 2.65 11.21
CA LEU A 199 -7.49 1.20 11.29
C LEU A 199 -8.84 0.89 11.96
N SER A 200 -9.23 1.67 12.97
CA SER A 200 -10.56 1.58 13.58
C SER A 200 -11.67 2.02 12.62
N GLY A 201 -11.49 3.13 11.89
CA GLY A 201 -12.47 3.65 10.92
C GLY A 201 -12.74 2.70 9.75
N LEU A 202 -11.70 1.98 9.32
CA LEU A 202 -11.81 0.95 8.27
C LEU A 202 -12.48 -0.35 8.72
N GLN A 203 -12.67 -0.55 10.04
CA GLN A 203 -13.34 -1.70 10.66
C GLN A 203 -12.72 -3.05 10.26
N LEU A 204 -11.39 -3.15 10.24
CA LEU A 204 -10.65 -4.32 9.73
C LEU A 204 -10.57 -5.50 10.72
N GLY A 205 -11.29 -5.43 11.84
CA GLY A 205 -11.10 -6.31 12.99
C GLY A 205 -10.18 -5.67 14.03
N ASP A 206 -9.67 -6.50 14.93
CA ASP A 206 -8.78 -6.04 15.99
C ASP A 206 -7.35 -5.84 15.47
N PHE A 207 -6.59 -4.94 16.10
CA PHE A 207 -5.22 -4.64 15.70
C PHE A 207 -4.35 -4.24 16.89
N LEU A 208 -3.05 -4.43 16.73
CA LEU A 208 -2.02 -4.06 17.70
C LEU A 208 -0.91 -3.27 16.99
N ILE A 209 -0.47 -2.18 17.61
CA ILE A 209 0.69 -1.41 17.16
C ILE A 209 1.88 -1.81 18.03
N LYS A 210 2.86 -2.47 17.41
CA LYS A 210 4.17 -2.68 18.01
C LYS A 210 4.97 -1.39 17.91
N VAL A 211 5.60 -0.98 19.01
CA VAL A 211 6.50 0.18 19.08
C VAL A 211 7.85 -0.28 19.64
N ASN A 212 8.93 0.32 19.14
CA ASN A 212 10.27 0.22 19.72
C ASN A 212 11.02 1.53 19.44
N ASP A 213 12.27 1.64 19.86
CA ASP A 213 13.13 2.78 19.55
C ASP A 213 14.51 2.30 19.08
N ARG A 214 15.01 2.96 18.03
CA ARG A 214 16.31 2.65 17.43
C ARG A 214 17.47 2.70 18.44
N ARG A 215 17.45 3.68 19.35
CA ARG A 215 18.47 3.88 20.38
C ARG A 215 18.42 2.79 21.45
N ILE A 216 17.24 2.22 21.72
CA ILE A 216 17.08 1.06 22.59
C ILE A 216 17.73 -0.17 21.95
N LEU A 217 17.49 -0.42 20.65
CA LEU A 217 18.14 -1.51 19.92
C LEU A 217 19.67 -1.36 19.90
N ASP A 218 20.17 -0.16 19.58
CA ASP A 218 21.59 0.17 19.57
C ASP A 218 22.23 -0.08 20.96
N GLY A 219 21.60 0.43 22.02
CA GLY A 219 22.10 0.25 23.37
C GLY A 219 22.01 -1.19 23.88
N MET A 220 20.91 -1.89 23.59
CA MET A 220 20.70 -3.30 23.95
C MET A 220 21.76 -4.20 23.32
N PHE A 221 22.00 -4.07 22.01
CA PHE A 221 23.05 -4.85 21.35
C PHE A 221 24.45 -4.53 21.88
N ALA A 222 24.72 -3.26 22.22
CA ALA A 222 25.99 -2.88 22.83
C ALA A 222 26.20 -3.57 24.20
N VAL A 223 25.19 -3.57 25.07
CA VAL A 223 25.29 -4.22 26.40
C VAL A 223 25.33 -5.75 26.30
N CYS A 224 24.67 -6.34 25.30
CA CYS A 224 24.78 -7.77 25.04
C CYS A 224 26.16 -8.17 24.48
N GLY A 225 26.97 -7.23 23.97
CA GLY A 225 28.29 -7.49 23.41
C GLY A 225 28.32 -7.76 21.91
N VAL A 226 27.35 -7.25 21.15
CA VAL A 226 27.35 -7.33 19.68
C VAL A 226 28.45 -6.43 19.12
N PRO A 227 29.34 -6.94 18.26
CA PRO A 227 30.35 -6.10 17.60
C PRO A 227 29.70 -5.04 16.70
N GLY A 228 30.19 -3.80 16.73
CA GLY A 228 29.60 -2.69 15.96
C GLY A 228 29.46 -2.97 14.45
N GLY A 229 30.42 -3.69 13.84
CA GLY A 229 30.35 -4.08 12.43
C GLY A 229 29.27 -5.12 12.08
N LYS A 230 28.68 -5.78 13.08
CA LYS A 230 27.61 -6.77 12.92
C LYS A 230 26.23 -6.23 13.28
N PHE A 231 26.13 -4.98 13.74
CA PHE A 231 24.87 -4.41 14.20
C PHE A 231 23.71 -4.63 13.20
N ARG A 232 23.91 -4.24 11.93
CA ARG A 232 22.86 -4.31 10.90
C ARG A 232 22.43 -5.74 10.59
N THR A 233 23.41 -6.65 10.49
CA THR A 233 23.13 -8.05 10.19
C THR A 233 22.39 -8.71 11.35
N ILE A 234 22.70 -8.36 12.60
CA ILE A 234 21.96 -8.88 13.78
C ILE A 234 20.55 -8.29 13.86
N CYS A 235 20.33 -6.99 13.60
CA CYS A 235 18.97 -6.43 13.48
C CYS A 235 18.13 -7.19 12.45
N SER A 236 18.71 -7.51 11.29
CA SER A 236 18.04 -8.30 10.26
C SER A 236 17.68 -9.72 10.71
N SER A 237 18.43 -10.33 11.62
CA SER A 237 18.02 -11.61 12.25
C SER A 237 16.86 -11.41 13.21
N VAL A 238 16.95 -10.41 14.09
CA VAL A 238 15.93 -10.14 15.12
C VAL A 238 14.57 -9.80 14.48
N ASP A 239 14.55 -9.06 13.36
CA ASP A 239 13.31 -8.74 12.61
C ASP A 239 12.53 -10.00 12.17
N LYS A 240 13.21 -11.14 12.00
CA LYS A 240 12.59 -12.41 11.59
C LYS A 240 11.82 -13.10 12.73
N LEU A 241 11.94 -12.63 13.98
CA LEU A 241 11.14 -13.15 15.10
C LEU A 241 9.63 -12.95 14.91
N ASP A 242 9.23 -12.09 13.96
CA ASP A 242 7.83 -11.97 13.54
C ASP A 242 7.29 -13.23 12.83
N LYS A 243 8.17 -14.11 12.35
CA LYS A 243 7.83 -15.29 11.53
C LYS A 243 8.56 -16.57 11.92
N MET A 244 9.65 -16.47 12.67
CA MET A 244 10.54 -17.58 13.03
C MET A 244 10.62 -17.73 14.54
N SER A 245 10.92 -18.95 15.00
CA SER A 245 11.19 -19.21 16.41
C SER A 245 12.48 -18.50 16.86
N TRP A 246 12.61 -18.30 18.18
CA TRP A 246 13.85 -17.76 18.74
C TRP A 246 15.04 -18.69 18.46
N GLU A 247 14.81 -20.00 18.49
CA GLU A 247 15.81 -21.03 18.26
C GLU A 247 16.38 -20.94 16.84
N ASP A 248 15.53 -20.75 15.83
CA ASP A 248 15.96 -20.58 14.44
C ASP A 248 16.74 -19.29 14.25
N VAL A 249 16.25 -18.18 14.83
CA VAL A 249 16.92 -16.87 14.76
C VAL A 249 18.27 -16.89 15.47
N LYS A 250 18.36 -17.55 16.63
CA LYS A 250 19.63 -17.79 17.33
C LYS A 250 20.58 -18.63 16.47
N GLY A 251 20.07 -19.69 15.83
CA GLY A 251 20.82 -20.53 14.90
C GLY A 251 21.45 -19.73 13.75
N GLU A 252 20.68 -18.84 13.12
CA GLU A 252 21.17 -17.93 12.07
C GLU A 252 22.27 -16.98 12.60
N MET A 253 22.04 -16.36 13.77
CA MET A 253 23.01 -15.41 14.35
C MET A 253 24.36 -16.07 14.65
N VAL A 254 24.35 -17.29 15.17
CA VAL A 254 25.56 -18.03 15.54
C VAL A 254 26.20 -18.67 14.32
N GLY A 255 25.44 -19.47 13.56
CA GLY A 255 25.96 -20.30 12.47
C GLY A 255 26.32 -19.53 11.21
N GLU A 256 25.50 -18.55 10.81
CA GLU A 256 25.68 -17.83 9.55
C GLU A 256 26.37 -16.47 9.76
N LYS A 257 26.01 -15.76 10.84
CA LYS A 257 26.52 -14.41 11.12
C LYS A 257 27.73 -14.41 12.08
N GLY A 258 28.11 -15.58 12.60
CA GLY A 258 29.30 -15.78 13.44
C GLY A 258 29.25 -14.99 14.76
N LEU A 259 28.07 -14.84 15.36
CA LEU A 259 27.91 -14.25 16.68
C LEU A 259 28.23 -15.31 17.76
N ALA A 260 28.86 -14.91 18.86
CA ALA A 260 29.13 -15.83 19.96
C ALA A 260 27.80 -16.32 20.59
N PRO A 261 27.64 -17.61 20.90
CA PRO A 261 26.40 -18.16 21.48
C PRO A 261 25.93 -17.41 22.73
N GLU A 262 26.86 -17.01 23.60
CA GLU A 262 26.57 -16.32 24.85
C GLU A 262 26.05 -14.89 24.61
N VAL A 263 26.52 -14.24 23.54
CA VAL A 263 25.98 -12.93 23.10
C VAL A 263 24.57 -13.11 22.59
N ALA A 264 24.33 -14.15 21.78
CA ALA A 264 23.01 -14.45 21.26
C ALA A 264 22.02 -14.77 22.40
N ASP A 265 22.43 -15.52 23.42
CA ASP A 265 21.61 -15.80 24.59
C ASP A 265 21.19 -14.54 25.35
N ARG A 266 22.12 -13.61 25.59
CA ARG A 266 21.81 -12.31 26.20
C ARG A 266 20.84 -11.48 25.36
N ILE A 267 20.99 -11.47 24.03
CA ILE A 267 20.01 -10.81 23.14
C ILE A 267 18.62 -11.42 23.37
N GLY A 268 18.56 -12.75 23.47
CA GLY A 268 17.32 -13.51 23.71
C GLY A 268 16.60 -13.12 25.00
N GLU A 269 17.32 -12.74 26.05
CA GLU A 269 16.70 -12.26 27.30
C GLU A 269 15.89 -10.98 27.10
N TYR A 270 16.28 -10.13 26.15
CA TYR A 270 15.62 -8.86 25.85
C TYR A 270 14.60 -8.95 24.71
N VAL A 271 14.97 -9.52 23.55
CA VAL A 271 14.12 -9.47 22.34
C VAL A 271 12.83 -10.27 22.45
N ARG A 272 12.71 -11.15 23.45
CA ARG A 272 11.48 -11.88 23.77
C ARG A 272 10.52 -11.10 24.66
N LEU A 273 10.93 -9.93 25.15
CA LEU A 273 10.10 -9.07 26.00
C LEU A 273 9.20 -8.18 25.15
N HIS A 274 7.91 -8.19 25.49
CA HIS A 274 6.92 -7.24 24.97
C HIS A 274 5.89 -6.91 26.06
N GLY A 275 5.29 -5.72 26.01
CA GLY A 275 4.35 -5.26 27.02
C GLY A 275 3.94 -3.80 26.85
N GLY A 276 3.30 -3.22 27.85
CA GLY A 276 2.94 -1.79 27.88
C GLY A 276 4.00 -0.94 28.60
N VAL A 277 3.55 0.19 29.16
CA VAL A 277 4.40 1.13 29.92
C VAL A 277 5.15 0.47 31.09
N SER A 278 4.58 -0.54 31.73
CA SER A 278 5.24 -1.26 32.84
C SER A 278 6.53 -1.98 32.42
N LEU A 279 6.64 -2.38 31.14
CA LEU A 279 7.88 -2.92 30.60
C LEU A 279 8.93 -1.82 30.42
N VAL A 280 8.52 -0.62 29.98
CA VAL A 280 9.42 0.54 29.88
C VAL A 280 9.97 0.90 31.25
N GLU A 281 9.11 1.01 32.27
CA GLU A 281 9.50 1.28 33.65
C GLU A 281 10.45 0.21 34.21
N ARG A 282 10.18 -1.07 33.93
CA ARG A 282 11.06 -2.17 34.31
C ARG A 282 12.45 -2.05 33.68
N LEU A 283 12.53 -1.76 32.38
CA LEU A 283 13.81 -1.63 31.68
C LEU A 283 14.58 -0.35 32.04
N LEU A 284 13.89 0.71 32.49
CA LEU A 284 14.56 1.88 33.09
C LEU A 284 15.31 1.54 34.37
N GLN A 285 14.92 0.46 35.08
CA GLN A 285 15.59 -0.05 36.27
C GLN A 285 16.60 -1.17 35.96
N ASP A 286 16.71 -1.61 34.70
CA ASP A 286 17.69 -2.64 34.32
C ASP A 286 19.12 -2.09 34.45
N PRO A 287 19.99 -2.73 35.25
CA PRO A 287 21.30 -2.19 35.57
C PRO A 287 22.26 -2.13 34.37
N GLN A 288 22.05 -2.94 33.33
CA GLN A 288 22.87 -2.93 32.12
C GLN A 288 22.36 -1.87 31.14
N LEU A 289 21.07 -1.87 30.83
CA LEU A 289 20.45 -0.93 29.90
C LEU A 289 20.46 0.52 30.43
N ALA A 290 20.19 0.72 31.71
CA ALA A 290 20.12 2.07 32.30
C ALA A 290 21.45 2.82 32.31
N GLN A 291 22.58 2.09 32.24
CA GLN A 291 23.91 2.68 32.11
C GLN A 291 24.24 3.10 30.67
N ASN A 292 23.55 2.54 29.68
CA ASN A 292 23.72 2.93 28.30
C ASN A 292 22.91 4.21 28.01
N LYS A 293 23.61 5.32 27.76
CA LYS A 293 23.00 6.64 27.53
C LYS A 293 21.97 6.65 26.39
N GLN A 294 22.20 5.88 25.32
CA GLN A 294 21.28 5.83 24.18
C GLN A 294 20.02 5.04 24.53
N ALA A 295 20.17 3.84 25.11
CA ALA A 295 19.01 3.05 25.53
C ALA A 295 18.17 3.80 26.57
N ARG A 296 18.80 4.43 27.55
CA ARG A 296 18.11 5.23 28.56
C ARG A 296 17.30 6.38 27.94
N ALA A 297 17.88 7.15 27.04
CA ALA A 297 17.17 8.23 26.35
C ALA A 297 15.98 7.69 25.52
N GLY A 298 16.14 6.56 24.84
CA GLY A 298 15.05 5.91 24.12
C GLY A 298 13.94 5.42 25.05
N LEU A 299 14.27 4.86 26.21
CA LEU A 299 13.29 4.42 27.22
C LEU A 299 12.56 5.60 27.87
N GLU A 300 13.26 6.69 28.18
CA GLU A 300 12.65 7.93 28.71
C GLU A 300 11.66 8.53 27.70
N ASP A 301 12.03 8.56 26.41
CA ASP A 301 11.13 9.00 25.33
C ASP A 301 9.93 8.05 25.16
N LEU A 302 10.12 6.73 25.22
CA LEU A 302 8.99 5.80 25.18
C LEU A 302 8.07 5.95 26.39
N ASN A 303 8.60 6.23 27.58
CA ASN A 303 7.78 6.47 28.77
C ASN A 303 6.88 7.69 28.56
N LEU A 304 7.47 8.80 28.08
CA LEU A 304 6.73 10.02 27.74
C LEU A 304 5.70 9.78 26.62
N LEU A 305 6.04 8.96 25.61
CA LEU A 305 5.12 8.57 24.56
C LEU A 305 3.90 7.84 25.13
N PHE A 306 4.09 6.87 26.04
CA PHE A 306 2.98 6.16 26.68
C PHE A 306 2.07 7.09 27.49
N ASP A 307 2.63 8.10 28.16
CA ASP A 307 1.83 9.12 28.86
C ASP A 307 0.91 9.87 27.87
N TYR A 308 1.44 10.30 26.72
CA TYR A 308 0.65 10.96 25.68
C TYR A 308 -0.38 10.03 25.03
N LEU A 309 -0.02 8.77 24.77
CA LEU A 309 -0.95 7.77 24.22
C LEU A 309 -2.11 7.48 25.18
N ALA A 310 -1.87 7.53 26.49
CA ALA A 310 -2.92 7.40 27.50
C ALA A 310 -3.90 8.58 27.43
N LEU A 311 -3.39 9.81 27.32
CA LEU A 311 -4.20 11.02 27.15
C LEU A 311 -5.00 11.02 25.83
N LEU A 312 -4.43 10.46 24.77
CA LEU A 312 -5.09 10.31 23.46
C LEU A 312 -6.06 9.11 23.38
N GLY A 313 -6.14 8.31 24.46
CA GLY A 313 -7.03 7.16 24.59
C GLY A 313 -6.69 6.00 23.64
N VAL A 314 -5.40 5.76 23.39
CA VAL A 314 -4.93 4.71 22.45
C VAL A 314 -3.79 3.85 23.01
N ALA A 315 -3.38 4.04 24.26
CA ALA A 315 -2.29 3.27 24.88
C ALA A 315 -2.56 1.76 24.94
N ASP A 316 -3.82 1.35 25.05
CA ASP A 316 -4.27 -0.06 25.05
C ASP A 316 -4.01 -0.77 23.71
N ARG A 317 -3.84 0.00 22.62
CA ARG A 317 -3.53 -0.50 21.27
C ARG A 317 -2.05 -0.62 20.99
N VAL A 318 -1.20 -0.24 21.94
CA VAL A 318 0.25 -0.12 21.73
C VAL A 318 1.00 -1.10 22.63
N SER A 319 1.86 -1.91 22.02
CA SER A 319 2.79 -2.82 22.71
C SER A 319 4.22 -2.38 22.41
N PHE A 320 4.98 -2.06 23.45
CA PHE A 320 6.43 -2.01 23.38
C PHE A 320 6.96 -3.42 23.12
N ASP A 321 7.66 -3.64 22.01
CA ASP A 321 8.13 -4.95 21.57
C ASP A 321 9.59 -4.84 21.09
N LEU A 322 10.52 -5.44 21.85
CA LEU A 322 11.95 -5.33 21.58
C LEU A 322 12.40 -6.15 20.36
N SER A 323 11.54 -7.06 19.86
CA SER A 323 11.80 -7.79 18.61
C SER A 323 11.59 -6.92 17.37
N LEU A 324 10.86 -5.81 17.49
CA LEU A 324 10.64 -4.89 16.37
C LEU A 324 11.96 -4.16 16.04
N ALA A 325 12.70 -4.71 15.09
CA ALA A 325 13.92 -4.15 14.53
C ALA A 325 13.75 -3.73 13.07
N ARG A 326 12.49 -3.65 12.60
CA ARG A 326 12.12 -3.30 11.23
C ARG A 326 12.41 -1.83 10.98
N GLY A 327 13.08 -1.55 9.86
CA GLY A 327 13.30 -0.16 9.49
C GLY A 327 14.20 0.01 8.28
N LEU A 328 13.90 1.03 7.50
CA LEU A 328 14.86 1.57 6.55
C LEU A 328 16.01 2.18 7.36
N ASP A 329 17.24 2.12 6.82
CA ASP A 329 18.49 2.53 7.48
C ASP A 329 18.48 3.98 8.05
N TYR A 330 17.43 4.77 7.78
CA TYR A 330 17.29 6.16 8.14
C TYR A 330 16.56 6.44 9.47
N TYR A 331 15.94 5.46 10.14
CA TYR A 331 15.28 5.73 11.43
C TYR A 331 16.29 6.02 12.54
N THR A 332 15.97 7.01 13.39
CA THR A 332 16.85 7.53 14.45
C THR A 332 16.23 7.53 15.84
N GLY A 333 14.91 7.30 15.95
CA GLY A 333 14.18 7.26 17.22
C GLY A 333 13.11 6.16 17.20
N VAL A 334 11.87 6.50 17.54
CA VAL A 334 10.78 5.52 17.55
C VAL A 334 10.59 4.85 16.20
N ILE A 335 10.21 3.59 16.24
CA ILE A 335 9.79 2.76 15.11
C ILE A 335 8.52 2.04 15.51
N TYR A 336 7.60 1.87 14.58
CA TYR A 336 6.34 1.21 14.85
C TYR A 336 5.79 0.46 13.66
N GLU A 337 5.03 -0.58 13.98
CA GLU A 337 4.39 -1.46 13.02
C GLU A 337 3.02 -1.89 13.55
N ALA A 338 1.96 -1.65 12.77
CA ALA A 338 0.63 -2.12 13.07
C ALA A 338 0.37 -3.46 12.38
N VAL A 339 -0.10 -4.43 13.15
CA VAL A 339 -0.50 -5.77 12.70
C VAL A 339 -1.96 -5.99 13.06
N LEU A 340 -2.72 -6.65 12.19
CA LEU A 340 -4.08 -7.05 12.56
C LEU A 340 -4.00 -8.30 13.46
N VAL A 341 -4.90 -8.39 14.43
CA VAL A 341 -5.00 -9.53 15.35
C VAL A 341 -6.07 -10.47 14.80
N GLN A 342 -5.71 -11.73 14.59
CA GLN A 342 -6.69 -12.76 14.23
C GLN A 342 -7.51 -13.16 15.45
N PRO A 343 -8.83 -13.38 15.32
CA PRO A 343 -9.53 -14.24 16.27
C PRO A 343 -8.91 -15.64 16.22
N PRO A 344 -8.83 -16.39 17.33
CA PRO A 344 -8.29 -17.75 17.32
C PRO A 344 -9.02 -18.57 16.26
N ALA A 345 -8.26 -19.12 15.30
CA ALA A 345 -8.82 -19.90 14.21
C ALA A 345 -9.66 -21.06 14.77
N ALA A 346 -10.80 -21.33 14.13
CA ALA A 346 -11.47 -22.62 14.29
C ALA A 346 -10.45 -23.72 13.94
N GLN A 347 -10.40 -24.76 14.76
CA GLN A 347 -9.41 -25.84 14.70
C GLN A 347 -9.13 -26.31 13.26
N GLY A 348 -7.89 -26.12 12.79
CA GLY A 348 -7.38 -26.75 11.56
C GLY A 348 -6.79 -25.80 10.50
N GLU A 349 -6.92 -24.48 10.65
CA GLU A 349 -6.22 -23.51 9.79
C GLU A 349 -4.97 -22.97 10.48
N GLU A 350 -3.80 -23.14 9.85
CA GLU A 350 -2.58 -22.45 10.25
C GLU A 350 -2.85 -20.94 10.29
N PRO A 351 -2.48 -20.22 11.36
CA PRO A 351 -2.65 -18.78 11.41
C PRO A 351 -1.86 -18.18 10.25
N LEU A 352 -2.58 -17.72 9.23
CA LEU A 352 -2.01 -16.91 8.16
C LEU A 352 -1.37 -15.71 8.84
N GLY A 353 -0.04 -15.71 8.98
CA GLY A 353 0.71 -14.66 9.65
C GLY A 353 0.19 -13.29 9.21
N VAL A 354 -0.42 -12.58 10.16
CA VAL A 354 -1.21 -11.39 9.87
C VAL A 354 -0.25 -10.22 9.69
N GLY A 355 0.43 -10.23 8.55
CA GLY A 355 1.43 -9.23 8.22
C GLY A 355 0.93 -7.78 8.32
N SER A 356 1.91 -6.90 8.46
CA SER A 356 1.75 -5.47 8.71
C SER A 356 0.78 -4.76 7.75
N VAL A 357 -0.01 -3.85 8.34
CA VAL A 357 -0.96 -2.95 7.68
C VAL A 357 -0.58 -1.48 7.79
N ALA A 358 0.35 -1.12 8.68
CA ALA A 358 0.94 0.21 8.74
C ALA A 358 2.33 0.12 9.38
N ALA A 359 3.24 1.03 9.01
CA ALA A 359 4.53 1.14 9.65
C ALA A 359 5.02 2.59 9.63
N GLY A 360 6.00 2.92 10.47
CA GLY A 360 6.57 4.25 10.49
C GLY A 360 7.61 4.44 11.58
N GLY A 361 8.01 5.68 11.79
CA GLY A 361 9.00 6.03 12.80
C GLY A 361 9.60 7.41 12.61
N ARG A 362 10.56 7.75 13.47
CA ARG A 362 11.30 9.02 13.49
C ARG A 362 12.63 8.90 12.74
N TYR A 363 12.95 9.87 11.88
CA TYR A 363 14.10 9.83 10.96
C TYR A 363 14.79 11.20 10.77
N ASP A 364 15.33 11.75 11.85
CA ASP A 364 15.80 13.15 11.90
C ASP A 364 17.05 13.45 11.04
N GLY A 365 17.72 12.41 10.56
CA GLY A 365 18.94 12.53 9.76
C GLY A 365 18.71 12.67 8.26
N LEU A 366 17.54 12.27 7.74
CA LEU A 366 17.36 12.06 6.29
C LEU A 366 17.41 13.36 5.48
N VAL A 367 16.73 14.42 5.96
CA VAL A 367 16.70 15.73 5.28
C VAL A 367 18.09 16.36 5.23
N GLY A 368 18.88 16.20 6.30
CA GLY A 368 20.25 16.71 6.35
C GLY A 368 21.19 16.07 5.32
N MET A 369 20.84 14.91 4.76
CA MET A 369 21.60 14.31 3.66
C MET A 369 21.37 14.98 2.30
N PHE A 370 20.33 15.80 2.16
CA PHE A 370 19.99 16.55 0.95
C PHE A 370 20.27 18.05 1.08
N ASP A 371 20.33 18.56 2.30
CA ASP A 371 20.67 19.97 2.55
C ASP A 371 22.17 20.21 2.32
N PRO A 372 22.57 21.18 1.46
CA PRO A 372 23.99 21.43 1.16
C PRO A 372 24.85 21.81 2.38
N LYS A 373 24.23 22.30 3.46
CA LYS A 373 24.91 22.67 4.72
C LYS A 373 24.74 21.59 5.79
N GLY A 374 24.11 20.46 5.47
CA GLY A 374 23.83 19.39 6.42
C GLY A 374 22.82 19.79 7.50
N ARG A 375 21.99 20.80 7.25
CA ARG A 375 20.99 21.24 8.23
C ARG A 375 19.97 20.12 8.45
N LYS A 376 19.87 19.66 9.70
CA LYS A 376 18.89 18.66 10.10
C LYS A 376 17.50 19.28 10.21
N VAL A 377 16.50 18.54 9.75
CA VAL A 377 15.08 18.80 9.99
C VAL A 377 14.52 17.52 10.59
N PRO A 378 14.16 17.51 11.88
CA PRO A 378 13.57 16.34 12.53
C PRO A 378 12.27 15.96 11.83
N CYS A 379 12.05 14.66 11.64
CA CYS A 379 10.86 14.15 10.96
C CYS A 379 10.35 12.89 11.65
N VAL A 380 9.03 12.76 11.76
CA VAL A 380 8.35 11.51 12.14
C VAL A 380 7.16 11.30 11.22
N GLY A 381 6.87 10.05 10.88
CA GLY A 381 5.74 9.76 10.00
C GLY A 381 5.37 8.30 9.94
N LEU A 382 4.30 8.03 9.21
CA LEU A 382 3.67 6.73 9.07
C LEU A 382 3.33 6.47 7.60
N SER A 383 3.23 5.20 7.23
CA SER A 383 2.77 4.72 5.94
C SER A 383 1.72 3.65 6.16
N ILE A 384 0.51 3.83 5.60
CA ILE A 384 -0.54 2.82 5.61
C ILE A 384 -0.35 1.86 4.42
N GLY A 385 -0.22 0.57 4.72
CA GLY A 385 -0.09 -0.53 3.76
C GLY A 385 -1.42 -0.89 3.11
N VAL A 386 -1.93 0.00 2.26
CA VAL A 386 -3.30 -0.08 1.72
C VAL A 386 -3.58 -1.28 0.82
N GLU A 387 -2.59 -1.90 0.18
CA GLU A 387 -2.85 -3.07 -0.68
C GLU A 387 -3.47 -4.25 0.09
N ARG A 388 -3.01 -4.49 1.33
CA ARG A 388 -3.57 -5.52 2.19
C ARG A 388 -4.97 -5.15 2.66
N ILE A 389 -5.15 -3.88 3.01
CA ILE A 389 -6.45 -3.32 3.43
C ILE A 389 -7.49 -3.47 2.31
N PHE A 390 -7.13 -3.16 1.06
CA PHE A 390 -8.04 -3.33 -0.08
C PHE A 390 -8.54 -4.78 -0.19
N THR A 391 -7.65 -5.77 -0.05
CA THR A 391 -8.04 -7.18 -0.11
C THR A 391 -9.00 -7.55 1.03
N ILE A 392 -8.75 -7.08 2.25
CA ILE A 392 -9.62 -7.36 3.40
C ILE A 392 -10.99 -6.71 3.23
N VAL A 393 -11.03 -5.45 2.79
CA VAL A 393 -12.29 -4.73 2.56
C VAL A 393 -13.06 -5.36 1.39
N GLU A 394 -12.39 -5.74 0.31
CA GLU A 394 -12.99 -6.44 -0.83
C GLU A 394 -13.62 -7.77 -0.40
N GLN A 395 -12.90 -8.59 0.37
CA GLN A 395 -13.41 -9.85 0.91
C GLN A 395 -14.59 -9.66 1.85
N ARG A 396 -14.54 -8.65 2.74
CA ARG A 396 -15.66 -8.31 3.64
C ARG A 396 -16.90 -7.88 2.86
N MET A 397 -16.72 -7.08 1.81
CA MET A 397 -17.83 -6.63 0.95
C MET A 397 -18.35 -7.77 0.06
N GLU A 398 -17.52 -8.74 -0.30
CA GLU A 398 -17.96 -9.98 -0.96
C GLU A 398 -18.76 -10.90 -0.05
N ALA A 399 -18.42 -10.93 1.24
CA ALA A 399 -19.15 -11.69 2.25
C ALA A 399 -20.48 -11.02 2.66
N SER A 400 -20.65 -9.72 2.39
CA SER A 400 -21.92 -9.02 2.58
C SER A 400 -22.83 -9.20 1.37
N ASP A 401 -24.15 -9.30 1.59
CA ASP A 401 -25.15 -9.27 0.52
C ASP A 401 -25.28 -7.88 -0.16
N GLU A 402 -24.51 -6.89 0.29
CA GLU A 402 -24.51 -5.55 -0.29
C GLU A 402 -23.76 -5.51 -1.61
N LYS A 403 -24.46 -5.07 -2.65
CA LYS A 403 -23.88 -4.90 -3.97
C LYS A 403 -22.96 -3.67 -4.01
N ILE A 404 -21.68 -3.91 -4.31
CA ILE A 404 -20.72 -2.83 -4.56
C ILE A 404 -21.12 -2.10 -5.85
N ARG A 405 -21.57 -0.85 -5.73
CA ARG A 405 -21.83 0.00 -6.90
C ARG A 405 -20.51 0.50 -7.47
N THR A 406 -20.40 0.44 -8.80
CA THR A 406 -19.23 0.96 -9.54
C THR A 406 -19.52 2.29 -10.24
N THR A 407 -20.71 2.83 -10.03
CA THR A 407 -21.14 4.15 -10.52
C THR A 407 -21.98 4.83 -9.44
N GLU A 408 -22.03 6.16 -9.50
CA GLU A 408 -22.79 6.98 -8.56
C GLU A 408 -24.12 7.48 -9.15
N THR A 409 -24.57 6.90 -10.27
CA THR A 409 -25.76 7.33 -11.01
C THR A 409 -27.00 7.28 -10.10
N GLN A 410 -27.66 8.42 -9.97
CA GLN A 410 -28.83 8.63 -9.12
C GLN A 410 -30.12 8.22 -9.86
N VAL A 411 -30.20 8.47 -11.17
CA VAL A 411 -31.43 8.25 -11.95
C VAL A 411 -31.14 7.84 -13.39
N LEU A 412 -31.91 6.89 -13.92
CA LEU A 412 -31.93 6.58 -15.36
C LEU A 412 -33.12 7.29 -16.02
N VAL A 413 -32.87 8.05 -17.09
CA VAL A 413 -33.93 8.61 -17.95
C VAL A 413 -34.41 7.56 -18.94
N ALA A 414 -35.67 7.18 -18.82
CA ALA A 414 -36.27 6.07 -19.55
C ALA A 414 -37.53 6.48 -20.32
N ALA A 415 -37.92 5.65 -21.27
CA ALA A 415 -39.20 5.73 -21.96
C ALA A 415 -39.66 4.34 -22.38
N ALA A 416 -40.97 4.07 -22.29
CA ALA A 416 -41.57 2.83 -22.80
C ALA A 416 -42.00 2.95 -24.26
N GLN A 417 -42.42 4.15 -24.67
CA GLN A 417 -42.92 4.45 -26.01
C GLN A 417 -41.77 4.73 -26.98
N LYS A 418 -42.06 4.61 -28.28
CA LYS A 418 -41.11 4.88 -29.36
C LYS A 418 -41.01 6.39 -29.64
N LYS A 419 -39.97 6.80 -30.37
CA LYS A 419 -39.75 8.19 -30.84
C LYS A 419 -39.52 9.25 -29.75
N LEU A 420 -39.29 8.83 -28.50
CA LEU A 420 -39.03 9.74 -27.37
C LEU A 420 -37.54 9.99 -27.07
N LEU A 421 -36.62 9.63 -27.98
CA LEU A 421 -35.19 9.88 -27.75
C LEU A 421 -34.89 11.38 -27.55
N LYS A 422 -35.50 12.27 -28.35
CA LYS A 422 -35.27 13.72 -28.23
C LYS A 422 -35.70 14.25 -26.86
N GLU A 423 -36.82 13.78 -26.34
CA GLU A 423 -37.34 14.18 -25.03
C GLU A 423 -36.48 13.64 -23.88
N ARG A 424 -36.00 12.39 -23.99
CA ARG A 424 -35.02 11.84 -23.04
C ARG A 424 -33.70 12.61 -23.06
N LEU A 425 -33.21 13.00 -24.23
CA LEU A 425 -32.00 13.82 -24.38
C LEU A 425 -32.18 15.21 -23.78
N LYS A 426 -33.37 15.82 -23.93
CA LYS A 426 -33.69 17.09 -23.29
C LYS A 426 -33.70 16.96 -21.76
N LEU A 427 -34.41 15.96 -21.24
CA LEU A 427 -34.53 15.75 -19.79
C LEU A 427 -33.18 15.41 -19.14
N ILE A 428 -32.37 14.54 -19.75
CA ILE A 428 -31.07 14.19 -19.16
C ILE A 428 -30.12 15.40 -19.12
N SER A 429 -30.17 16.28 -20.12
CA SER A 429 -29.38 17.51 -20.12
C SER A 429 -29.79 18.42 -18.96
N GLU A 430 -31.10 18.62 -18.75
CA GLU A 430 -31.63 19.40 -17.62
C GLU A 430 -31.16 18.83 -16.26
N LEU A 431 -31.11 17.49 -16.14
CA LEU A 431 -30.61 16.84 -14.93
C LEU A 431 -29.11 17.04 -14.74
N TRP A 432 -28.30 16.90 -15.80
CA TRP A 432 -26.86 17.16 -15.74
C TRP A 432 -26.54 18.63 -15.43
N ASP A 433 -27.24 19.57 -16.05
CA ASP A 433 -27.11 21.02 -15.79
C ASP A 433 -27.44 21.36 -14.33
N ALA A 434 -28.28 20.56 -13.67
CA ALA A 434 -28.63 20.69 -12.26
C ALA A 434 -27.71 19.92 -11.30
N GLY A 435 -26.65 19.29 -11.81
CA GLY A 435 -25.67 18.51 -11.04
C GLY A 435 -26.16 17.11 -10.63
N ILE A 436 -27.25 16.60 -11.23
CA ILE A 436 -27.75 15.26 -10.98
C ILE A 436 -26.98 14.24 -11.81
N LYS A 437 -26.51 13.18 -11.17
CA LYS A 437 -25.81 12.07 -11.82
C LYS A 437 -26.85 11.20 -12.54
N ALA A 438 -27.12 11.49 -13.81
CA ALA A 438 -28.14 10.81 -14.61
C ALA A 438 -27.54 10.04 -15.79
N GLU A 439 -28.22 8.97 -16.23
CA GLU A 439 -27.87 8.19 -17.42
C GLU A 439 -29.09 7.92 -18.31
N LEU A 440 -28.86 7.54 -19.56
CA LEU A 440 -29.89 6.95 -20.43
C LEU A 440 -29.28 5.86 -21.31
N LEU A 441 -30.06 4.86 -21.69
CA LEU A 441 -29.59 3.87 -22.66
C LEU A 441 -29.45 4.49 -24.06
N TYR A 442 -28.28 4.30 -24.69
CA TYR A 442 -27.94 4.74 -26.05
C TYR A 442 -28.65 3.92 -27.14
N LYS A 443 -29.98 3.96 -27.10
CA LYS A 443 -30.88 3.32 -28.05
C LYS A 443 -31.99 4.30 -28.38
N THR A 444 -32.43 4.34 -29.64
CA THR A 444 -33.54 5.20 -30.05
C THR A 444 -34.86 4.79 -29.38
N ASN A 445 -35.12 3.49 -29.28
CA ASN A 445 -36.36 2.92 -28.75
C ASN A 445 -36.06 1.74 -27.80
N PRO A 446 -35.49 1.98 -26.61
CA PRO A 446 -35.23 0.92 -25.65
C PRO A 446 -36.53 0.33 -25.08
N LYS A 447 -36.56 -0.98 -24.81
CA LYS A 447 -37.67 -1.59 -24.05
C LYS A 447 -37.58 -1.16 -22.60
N LEU A 448 -38.72 -0.88 -21.94
CA LEU A 448 -38.73 -0.49 -20.53
C LEU A 448 -38.12 -1.58 -19.62
N LEU A 449 -38.43 -2.85 -19.90
CA LEU A 449 -37.86 -3.97 -19.15
C LEU A 449 -36.33 -3.95 -19.12
N ASN A 450 -35.68 -3.78 -20.27
CA ASN A 450 -34.22 -3.72 -20.36
C ASN A 450 -33.62 -2.50 -19.63
N GLN A 451 -34.36 -1.39 -19.55
CA GLN A 451 -33.94 -0.19 -18.80
C GLN A 451 -34.01 -0.44 -17.30
N LEU A 452 -35.05 -1.12 -16.82
CA LEU A 452 -35.20 -1.50 -15.41
C LEU A 452 -34.15 -2.53 -14.99
N GLN A 453 -33.93 -3.56 -15.83
CA GLN A 453 -32.87 -4.57 -15.62
C GLN A 453 -31.48 -3.92 -15.53
N TYR A 454 -31.18 -2.97 -16.41
CA TYR A 454 -29.93 -2.21 -16.33
C TYR A 454 -29.78 -1.49 -14.99
N CYS A 455 -30.85 -0.90 -14.45
CA CYS A 455 -30.80 -0.25 -13.13
C CYS A 455 -30.60 -1.26 -11.98
N GLU A 456 -31.27 -2.41 -12.03
CA GLU A 456 -31.07 -3.50 -11.05
C GLU A 456 -29.62 -4.04 -11.10
N GLU A 457 -29.07 -4.21 -12.31
CA GLU A 457 -27.71 -4.68 -12.54
C GLU A 457 -26.63 -3.67 -12.12
N THR A 458 -26.90 -2.36 -12.21
CA THR A 458 -25.93 -1.29 -11.84
C THR A 458 -26.19 -0.65 -10.48
N GLY A 459 -27.31 -0.98 -9.84
CA GLY A 459 -27.72 -0.43 -8.55
C GLY A 459 -28.27 1.01 -8.62
N ILE A 460 -28.71 1.49 -9.79
CA ILE A 460 -29.33 2.82 -9.92
C ILE A 460 -30.67 2.82 -9.16
N PRO A 461 -30.90 3.77 -8.23
CA PRO A 461 -32.06 3.71 -7.34
C PRO A 461 -33.36 4.21 -7.99
N LEU A 462 -33.28 5.10 -8.97
CA LEU A 462 -34.44 5.79 -9.55
C LEU A 462 -34.49 5.67 -11.09
N VAL A 463 -35.70 5.70 -11.64
CA VAL A 463 -35.94 5.80 -13.09
C VAL A 463 -36.94 6.92 -13.36
N ALA A 464 -36.53 7.91 -14.16
CA ALA A 464 -37.38 9.00 -14.63
C ALA A 464 -37.98 8.62 -15.99
N ILE A 465 -39.24 8.20 -16.00
CA ILE A 465 -39.94 7.67 -17.18
C ILE A 465 -40.71 8.80 -17.88
N VAL A 466 -40.37 9.02 -19.15
CA VAL A 466 -41.04 9.95 -20.06
C VAL A 466 -42.03 9.19 -20.95
N GLY A 467 -43.23 9.74 -21.11
CA GLY A 467 -44.25 9.28 -22.05
C GLY A 467 -45.00 10.46 -22.67
N GLU A 468 -45.70 10.22 -23.78
CA GLU A 468 -46.42 11.25 -24.53
C GLU A 468 -47.51 11.93 -23.69
N GLN A 469 -48.17 11.19 -22.79
CA GLN A 469 -49.19 11.76 -21.90
C GLN A 469 -48.54 12.56 -20.77
N GLU A 470 -47.48 12.02 -20.15
CA GLU A 470 -46.72 12.71 -19.11
C GLU A 470 -46.13 14.03 -19.61
N LEU A 471 -45.67 14.09 -20.87
CA LEU A 471 -45.21 15.33 -21.51
C LEU A 471 -46.32 16.37 -21.69
N LYS A 472 -47.54 15.94 -22.04
CA LYS A 472 -48.71 16.85 -22.13
C LYS A 472 -49.11 17.38 -20.77
N ASP A 473 -49.02 16.54 -19.75
CA ASP A 473 -49.41 16.87 -18.37
C ASP A 473 -48.31 17.63 -17.59
N GLY A 474 -47.14 17.85 -18.21
CA GLY A 474 -46.01 18.54 -17.57
C GLY A 474 -45.33 17.74 -16.46
N VAL A 475 -45.53 16.43 -16.43
CA VAL A 475 -45.02 15.53 -15.37
C VAL A 475 -43.97 14.57 -15.90
N VAL A 476 -43.23 13.98 -14.97
CA VAL A 476 -42.34 12.83 -15.20
C VAL A 476 -42.72 11.75 -14.20
N LYS A 477 -42.86 10.51 -14.66
CA LYS A 477 -43.15 9.39 -13.78
C LYS A 477 -41.85 8.88 -13.16
N LEU A 478 -41.66 9.13 -11.87
CA LEU A 478 -40.48 8.73 -11.14
C LEU A 478 -40.73 7.39 -10.43
N ARG A 479 -39.97 6.37 -10.82
CA ARG A 479 -40.04 5.03 -10.25
C ARG A 479 -38.86 4.77 -9.33
N THR A 480 -39.12 4.23 -8.16
CA THR A 480 -38.09 3.64 -7.30
C THR A 480 -37.82 2.20 -7.77
N VAL A 481 -36.57 1.85 -8.07
CA VAL A 481 -36.24 0.54 -8.65
C VAL A 481 -36.49 -0.59 -7.64
N ALA A 482 -36.02 -0.42 -6.40
CA ALA A 482 -36.16 -1.42 -5.34
C ALA A 482 -37.62 -1.67 -4.93
N SER A 483 -38.38 -0.61 -4.59
CA SER A 483 -39.78 -0.75 -4.14
C SER A 483 -40.77 -0.93 -5.30
N ARG A 484 -40.36 -0.63 -6.54
CA ARG A 484 -41.19 -0.62 -7.75
C ARG A 484 -42.34 0.38 -7.73
N GLU A 485 -42.39 1.26 -6.73
CA GLU A 485 -43.40 2.31 -6.62
C GLU A 485 -43.14 3.41 -7.64
N GLU A 486 -44.21 3.92 -8.23
CA GLU A 486 -44.21 4.97 -9.23
C GLU A 486 -45.01 6.17 -8.73
N VAL A 487 -44.46 7.37 -8.88
CA VAL A 487 -45.17 8.62 -8.58
C VAL A 487 -45.02 9.58 -9.75
N ASN A 488 -46.07 10.35 -10.03
CA ASN A 488 -45.98 11.46 -10.98
C ASN A 488 -45.40 12.69 -10.26
N VAL A 489 -44.32 13.23 -10.79
CA VAL A 489 -43.64 14.41 -10.27
C VAL A 489 -43.75 15.51 -11.31
N GLN A 490 -44.15 16.71 -10.91
CA GLN A 490 -44.12 17.89 -11.80
C GLN A 490 -42.68 18.10 -12.28
N ARG A 491 -42.48 18.35 -13.58
CA ARG A 491 -41.13 18.43 -14.19
C ARG A 491 -40.24 19.44 -13.46
N GLU A 492 -40.83 20.56 -13.04
CA GLU A 492 -40.17 21.63 -12.27
C GLU A 492 -39.63 21.16 -10.91
N LYS A 493 -40.28 20.17 -10.28
CA LYS A 493 -39.91 19.62 -8.96
C LYS A 493 -39.06 18.36 -9.03
N LEU A 494 -38.78 17.87 -10.24
CA LEU A 494 -38.09 16.59 -10.43
C LEU A 494 -36.69 16.59 -9.82
N ILE A 495 -35.94 17.67 -10.00
CA ILE A 495 -34.57 17.81 -9.48
C ILE A 495 -34.56 17.74 -7.95
N GLU A 496 -35.43 18.50 -7.29
CA GLU A 496 -35.56 18.51 -5.83
C GLU A 496 -35.96 17.12 -5.30
N GLU A 497 -36.90 16.45 -5.97
CA GLU A 497 -37.36 15.13 -5.55
C GLU A 497 -36.27 14.06 -5.71
N ILE A 498 -35.45 14.13 -6.76
CA ILE A 498 -34.28 13.23 -6.91
C ILE A 498 -33.27 13.49 -5.80
N LYS A 499 -32.92 14.75 -5.51
CA LYS A 499 -31.99 15.10 -4.41
C LYS A 499 -32.50 14.58 -3.07
N ARG A 500 -33.79 14.79 -2.78
CA ARG A 500 -34.45 14.33 -1.56
C ARG A 500 -34.38 12.80 -1.41
N ARG A 501 -34.66 12.04 -2.48
CA ARG A 501 -34.65 10.57 -2.44
C ARG A 501 -33.25 9.94 -2.42
N THR A 502 -32.23 10.69 -2.83
CA THR A 502 -30.85 10.18 -2.91
C THR A 502 -29.93 10.77 -1.83
N GLY A 503 -30.47 11.51 -0.86
CA GLY A 503 -29.75 11.97 0.32
C GLY A 503 -28.77 13.12 0.05
N GLN A 504 -28.91 13.86 -1.05
CA GLN A 504 -28.15 15.10 -1.25
C GLN A 504 -28.85 16.26 -0.53
N PRO A 505 -28.13 17.08 0.28
CA PRO A 505 -28.72 18.28 0.85
C PRO A 505 -29.22 19.21 -0.27
N PRO A 506 -30.34 19.93 -0.08
CA PRO A 506 -30.79 20.91 -1.07
C PRO A 506 -29.69 21.94 -1.30
N CYS A 507 -29.40 22.25 -2.57
CA CYS A 507 -28.42 23.28 -2.92
C CYS A 507 -28.82 24.58 -2.23
N VAL A 508 -27.95 25.09 -1.35
CA VAL A 508 -28.06 26.45 -0.84
C VAL A 508 -27.58 27.35 -1.98
N CYS A 509 -28.51 28.06 -2.60
CA CYS A 509 -28.26 29.04 -3.66
C CYS A 509 -27.42 30.20 -3.15
#